data_AF-A0A0F7K3C3-F1
#
_entry.id   AF-A0A0F7K3C3-F1
#
_cell.length_a   1.000
_cell.length_b   1.000
_cell.length_c   1.000
_cell.angle_alpha   90.00
_cell.angle_beta   90.00
_cell.angle_gamma   90.00
#
_symmetry.space_group_name_H-M   'P 1'
#
loop_
_entity.id
_entity.type
_entity.pdbx_description
1 polymer ?
#
loop_
_entity_poly.entity_id
_entity_poly.type
_entity_poly.pdbx_seq_one_letter_code
_entity_poly.pdbx_strand_id
1 'polypeptide(L)'
;MPTRHLLTDLPHVIGEEQTDLLAANRHARLLRIVSPPRFRSEPFLQQEDEWVMVLQGEATLDLAGQPIRLVAGDSLLIPAGTPHQVTDTSIDPPCTWLALHLERDMPDSGAGP
;
A
#
# COMPACT_ATOMS: atom_id res chain seq x y z
N MET A 1 -0.69 5.93 -26.90
CA MET A 1 0.08 5.34 -25.79
C MET A 1 -0.67 4.13 -25.28
N PRO A 2 -0.01 3.01 -24.94
CA PRO A 2 -0.70 1.82 -24.43
C PRO A 2 -1.29 2.10 -23.04
N THR A 3 -2.49 1.60 -22.79
CA THR A 3 -3.16 1.64 -21.47
C THR A 3 -2.93 0.31 -20.75
N ARG A 4 -2.80 0.34 -19.42
CA ARG A 4 -2.72 -0.85 -18.57
C ARG A 4 -4.00 -0.99 -17.75
N HIS A 5 -4.59 -2.17 -17.72
CA HIS A 5 -5.71 -2.48 -16.84
C HIS A 5 -5.17 -3.12 -15.56
N LEU A 6 -5.46 -2.53 -14.40
CA LEU A 6 -4.82 -2.93 -13.14
C LEU A 6 -5.45 -4.18 -12.50
N LEU A 7 -6.64 -4.60 -12.96
CA LEU A 7 -7.39 -5.73 -12.42
C LEU A 7 -7.49 -6.93 -13.40
N THR A 8 -6.76 -6.90 -14.52
CA THR A 8 -6.61 -8.08 -15.39
C THR A 8 -5.22 -8.66 -15.23
N ASP A 9 -5.08 -9.93 -15.59
CA ASP A 9 -3.82 -10.68 -15.52
C ASP A 9 -3.17 -10.55 -14.13
N LEU A 10 -4.01 -10.62 -13.09
CA LEU A 10 -3.53 -10.61 -11.71
C LEU A 10 -2.70 -11.87 -11.50
N PRO A 11 -1.54 -11.75 -10.85
CA PRO A 11 -0.73 -12.90 -10.53
C PRO A 11 -1.47 -13.83 -9.58
N HIS A 12 -1.18 -15.12 -9.70
CA HIS A 12 -1.58 -16.06 -8.66
C HIS A 12 -0.61 -15.91 -7.48
N VAL A 13 -1.06 -15.24 -6.43
CA VAL A 13 -0.28 -14.95 -5.22
C VAL A 13 -0.50 -16.01 -4.16
N ILE A 14 0.60 -16.65 -3.74
CA ILE A 14 0.65 -17.62 -2.65
C ILE A 14 1.78 -17.22 -1.71
N GLY A 15 1.49 -17.16 -0.42
CA GLY A 15 2.49 -16.91 0.63
C GLY A 15 2.87 -15.45 0.80
N GLU A 16 3.24 -14.77 -0.29
CA GLU A 16 3.72 -13.39 -0.26
C GLU A 16 2.97 -12.48 -1.24
N GLU A 17 2.98 -11.19 -0.96
CA GLU A 17 2.42 -10.17 -1.86
C GLU A 17 3.25 -10.03 -3.13
N GLN A 18 2.59 -9.66 -4.21
CA GLN A 18 3.27 -9.28 -5.45
C GLN A 18 3.09 -7.80 -5.74
N THR A 19 4.21 -7.13 -5.97
CA THR A 19 4.29 -5.68 -6.14
C THR A 19 4.79 -5.32 -7.53
N ASP A 20 4.02 -4.51 -8.24
CA ASP A 20 4.39 -3.92 -9.51
C ASP A 20 4.62 -2.43 -9.38
N LEU A 21 5.78 -1.94 -9.83
CA LEU A 21 6.01 -0.51 -10.02
C LEU A 21 5.22 -0.01 -11.24
N LEU A 22 4.28 0.90 -11.01
CA LEU A 22 3.47 1.50 -12.07
C LEU A 22 4.09 2.80 -12.59
N ALA A 23 4.60 3.62 -11.68
CA ALA A 23 5.28 4.87 -11.98
C ALA A 23 6.22 5.25 -10.84
N ALA A 24 7.30 5.97 -11.15
CA ALA A 24 8.18 6.53 -10.15
C ALA A 24 8.82 7.83 -10.63
N ASN A 25 9.18 8.67 -9.67
CA ASN A 25 10.15 9.73 -9.83
C ASN A 25 11.00 9.82 -8.55
N ARG A 26 11.80 10.88 -8.42
CA ARG A 26 12.66 11.10 -7.25
C ARG A 26 11.92 11.33 -5.92
N HIS A 27 10.60 11.55 -5.95
CA HIS A 27 9.80 11.99 -4.81
C HIS A 27 8.64 11.03 -4.49
N ALA A 28 8.34 10.10 -5.40
CA ALA A 28 7.17 9.26 -5.30
C ALA A 28 7.31 7.94 -6.05
N ARG A 29 6.70 6.89 -5.50
CA ARG A 29 6.53 5.58 -6.16
C ARG A 29 5.07 5.15 -6.09
N LEU A 30 4.50 4.84 -7.25
CA LEU A 30 3.15 4.29 -7.38
C LEU A 30 3.26 2.80 -7.65
N LEU A 31 2.64 2.00 -6.80
CA LEU A 31 2.69 0.55 -6.79
C LEU A 31 1.28 -0.03 -6.96
N ARG A 32 1.15 -1.13 -7.72
CA ARG A 32 0.05 -2.08 -7.56
C ARG A 32 0.56 -3.21 -6.68
N ILE A 33 -0.17 -3.56 -5.64
CA ILE A 33 0.16 -4.69 -4.76
C ILE A 33 -1.00 -5.66 -4.80
N VAL A 34 -0.73 -6.96 -4.93
CA VAL A 34 -1.75 -8.01 -4.84
C VAL A 34 -1.39 -8.89 -3.67
N SER A 35 -2.27 -8.95 -2.67
CA SER A 35 -2.04 -9.79 -1.49
C SER A 35 -2.66 -11.18 -1.68
N PRO A 36 -2.05 -12.24 -1.13
CA PRO A 36 -2.67 -13.56 -1.05
C PRO A 36 -4.01 -13.53 -0.29
N PRO A 37 -4.84 -14.58 -0.40
CA PRO A 37 -6.05 -14.72 0.41
C PRO A 37 -5.71 -14.89 1.90
N ARG A 38 -6.45 -14.22 2.80
CA ARG A 38 -6.25 -14.29 4.28
C ARG A 38 -4.82 -14.01 4.68
N PHE A 39 -4.20 -13.07 3.98
CA PHE A 39 -2.80 -12.72 4.16
C PHE A 39 -2.59 -11.87 5.41
N ARG A 40 -1.44 -12.07 6.04
CA ARG A 40 -0.91 -11.23 7.10
C ARG A 40 0.51 -10.84 6.73
N SER A 41 0.78 -9.53 6.69
CA SER A 41 2.11 -9.02 6.42
C SER A 41 2.99 -9.07 7.68
N GLU A 42 4.29 -8.85 7.51
CA GLU A 42 5.12 -8.36 8.62
C GLU A 42 4.70 -6.93 9.03
N PRO A 43 4.95 -6.49 10.28
CA PRO A 43 4.70 -5.12 10.67
C PRO A 43 5.64 -4.14 9.94
N PHE A 44 5.09 -3.04 9.47
CA PHE A 44 5.81 -1.97 8.79
C PHE A 44 6.06 -0.78 9.72
N LEU A 45 7.21 -0.12 9.51
CA LEU A 45 7.55 1.18 10.07
C LEU A 45 8.33 1.99 9.01
N GLN A 46 7.60 2.50 8.03
CA GLN A 46 8.19 3.24 6.89
C GLN A 46 8.58 4.67 7.28
N GLN A 47 9.60 5.20 6.58
CA GLN A 47 10.05 6.59 6.71
C GLN A 47 9.35 7.55 5.72
N GLU A 48 8.60 6.98 4.78
CA GLU A 48 7.82 7.69 3.76
C GLU A 48 6.36 7.77 4.21
N ASP A 49 5.64 8.81 3.76
CA ASP A 49 4.18 8.80 3.85
C ASP A 49 3.65 7.79 2.81
N GLU A 50 2.59 7.07 3.14
CA GLU A 50 1.93 6.13 2.24
C GLU A 50 0.45 6.46 2.12
N TRP A 51 0.02 6.85 0.93
CA TRP A 51 -1.40 6.82 0.59
C TRP A 51 -1.72 5.46 -0.02
N VAL A 52 -2.68 4.74 0.56
CA VAL A 52 -3.06 3.41 0.09
C VAL A 52 -4.57 3.33 -0.12
N MET A 53 -4.97 2.63 -1.18
CA MET A 53 -6.36 2.37 -1.54
C MET A 53 -6.55 0.88 -1.84
N VAL A 54 -7.67 0.31 -1.38
CA VAL A 54 -8.12 -0.99 -1.87
C VAL A 54 -8.79 -0.77 -3.23
N LEU A 55 -8.15 -1.21 -4.30
CA LEU A 55 -8.69 -1.12 -5.66
C LEU A 55 -9.74 -2.22 -5.94
N GLN A 56 -9.54 -3.42 -5.37
CA GLN A 56 -10.46 -4.55 -5.45
C GLN A 56 -10.31 -5.43 -4.20
N GLY A 57 -11.39 -6.09 -3.78
CA GLY A 57 -11.40 -6.94 -2.59
C GLY A 57 -11.55 -6.12 -1.32
N GLU A 58 -10.97 -6.64 -0.23
CA GLU A 58 -11.02 -6.03 1.09
C GLU A 58 -9.76 -6.36 1.88
N ALA A 59 -9.45 -5.52 2.86
CA ALA A 59 -8.37 -5.76 3.81
C ALA A 59 -8.69 -5.20 5.19
N THR A 60 -8.06 -5.79 6.20
CA THR A 60 -8.04 -5.24 7.56
C THR A 60 -6.59 -4.95 7.94
N LEU A 61 -6.32 -3.69 8.31
CA LEU A 61 -5.04 -3.27 8.85
C LEU A 61 -5.13 -3.14 10.37
N ASP A 62 -4.04 -3.43 11.07
CA ASP A 62 -3.75 -2.78 12.34
C ASP A 62 -2.96 -1.50 12.02
N LEU A 63 -3.46 -0.35 12.45
CA LEU A 63 -2.80 0.94 12.29
C LEU A 63 -2.61 1.55 13.68
N ALA A 64 -1.38 1.56 14.17
CA ALA A 64 -1.02 2.01 15.52
C ALA A 64 -1.89 1.36 16.64
N GLY A 65 -2.16 0.06 16.52
CA GLY A 65 -2.96 -0.70 17.48
C GLY A 65 -4.48 -0.54 17.32
N GLN A 66 -4.94 0.11 16.25
CA GLN A 66 -6.35 0.24 15.90
C GLN A 66 -6.67 -0.58 14.65
N PRO A 67 -7.65 -1.51 14.71
CA PRO A 67 -8.08 -2.24 13.53
C PRO A 67 -8.89 -1.33 12.60
N ILE A 68 -8.51 -1.30 11.33
CA ILE A 68 -9.19 -0.54 10.26
C ILE A 68 -9.52 -1.51 9.14
N ARG A 69 -10.81 -1.66 8.84
CA ARG A 69 -11.26 -2.41 7.66
C ARG A 69 -11.46 -1.45 6.50
N LEU A 70 -10.94 -1.84 5.33
CA LEU A 70 -11.10 -1.15 4.06
C LEU A 70 -11.75 -2.08 3.06
N VAL A 71 -12.72 -1.56 2.31
CA VAL A 71 -13.31 -2.23 1.16
C VAL A 71 -12.92 -1.52 -0.13
N ALA A 72 -13.22 -2.12 -1.27
CA ALA A 72 -12.91 -1.53 -2.57
C ALA A 72 -13.41 -0.07 -2.68
N GLY A 73 -12.49 0.83 -3.04
CA GLY A 73 -12.73 2.28 -3.11
C GLY A 73 -12.32 3.06 -1.85
N ASP A 74 -12.17 2.41 -0.71
CA ASP A 74 -11.65 3.05 0.50
C ASP A 74 -10.15 3.32 0.36
N SER A 75 -9.73 4.44 0.95
CA SER A 75 -8.32 4.82 1.01
C SER A 75 -8.01 5.54 2.31
N LEU A 76 -6.74 5.54 2.70
CA LEU A 76 -6.25 6.34 3.82
C LEU A 76 -4.79 6.74 3.59
N LEU A 77 -4.38 7.78 4.31
CA LEU A 77 -2.99 8.19 4.42
C LEU A 77 -2.41 7.59 5.71
N ILE A 78 -1.30 6.89 5.57
CA ILE A 78 -0.44 6.41 6.65
C ILE A 78 0.76 7.35 6.72
N PRO A 79 0.84 8.23 7.72
CA PRO A 79 2.00 9.10 7.88
C PRO A 79 3.27 8.31 8.16
N ALA A 80 4.42 8.83 7.71
CA ALA A 80 5.73 8.31 8.00
C ALA A 80 5.92 8.06 9.51
N GLY A 81 6.51 6.92 9.85
CA GLY A 81 6.73 6.48 11.22
C GLY A 81 5.47 5.95 11.93
N THR A 82 4.36 5.76 11.21
CA THR A 82 3.16 5.11 11.77
C THR A 82 3.29 3.59 11.65
N PRO A 83 3.35 2.83 12.76
CA PRO A 83 3.40 1.38 12.69
C PRO A 83 2.08 0.84 12.15
N HIS A 84 2.15 -0.08 11.20
CA HIS A 84 0.97 -0.71 10.63
C HIS A 84 1.25 -2.12 10.12
N GLN A 85 0.21 -2.94 10.00
CA GLN A 85 0.30 -4.32 9.54
C GLN A 85 -0.98 -4.70 8.80
N VAL A 86 -0.89 -5.38 7.65
CA VAL A 86 -2.05 -6.06 7.06
C VAL A 86 -2.32 -7.33 7.86
N THR A 87 -3.54 -7.46 8.39
CA THR A 87 -3.89 -8.54 9.33
C THR A 87 -4.83 -9.59 8.74
N ASP A 88 -5.57 -9.24 7.68
CA ASP A 88 -6.41 -10.14 6.89
C ASP A 88 -6.73 -9.48 5.53
N THR A 89 -6.96 -10.30 4.50
CA THR A 89 -7.33 -9.88 3.14
C THR A 89 -8.39 -10.81 2.55
N SER A 90 -9.20 -10.27 1.63
CA SER A 90 -10.25 -11.03 0.94
C SER A 90 -9.70 -12.23 0.16
N ILE A 91 -10.53 -13.29 0.05
CA ILE A 91 -10.18 -14.51 -0.69
C ILE A 91 -10.47 -14.35 -2.18
N ASP A 92 -11.68 -13.92 -2.51
CA ASP A 92 -12.16 -13.73 -3.87
C ASP A 92 -13.16 -12.55 -3.90
N PRO A 93 -12.92 -11.48 -4.67
CA PRO A 93 -11.69 -11.25 -5.44
C PRO A 93 -10.46 -11.05 -4.51
N PRO A 94 -9.24 -11.33 -4.99
CA PRO A 94 -8.02 -11.09 -4.22
C PRO A 94 -7.88 -9.59 -3.90
N CYS A 95 -7.34 -9.28 -2.73
CA CYS A 95 -7.10 -7.89 -2.36
C CYS A 95 -6.01 -7.28 -3.27
N THR A 96 -6.40 -6.30 -4.06
CA THR A 96 -5.49 -5.53 -4.92
C THR A 96 -5.46 -4.09 -4.42
N TRP A 97 -4.27 -3.60 -4.14
CA TRP A 97 -4.01 -2.26 -3.66
C TRP A 97 -3.46 -1.37 -4.76
N LEU A 98 -3.71 -0.07 -4.60
CA LEU A 98 -2.92 0.98 -5.20
C LEU A 98 -2.23 1.74 -4.06
N ALA A 99 -0.90 1.71 -4.03
CA ALA A 99 -0.10 2.37 -2.99
C ALA A 99 0.78 3.45 -3.61
N LEU A 100 0.77 4.63 -3.00
CA LEU A 100 1.61 5.75 -3.36
C LEU A 100 2.50 6.08 -2.17
N HIS A 101 3.78 5.74 -2.29
CA HIS A 101 4.80 6.16 -1.33
C HIS A 101 5.30 7.54 -1.73
N LEU A 102 5.32 8.46 -0.77
CA LEU A 102 5.74 9.85 -0.93
C LEU A 102 6.96 10.07 -0.04
N GLU A 103 8.07 10.48 -0.66
CA GLU A 103 9.21 10.95 0.10
C GLU A 103 8.80 12.16 0.93
N ARG A 104 9.15 12.17 2.20
CA ARG A 104 9.11 13.41 2.96
C ARG A 104 10.23 14.29 2.45
N ASP A 105 9.87 15.43 1.88
CA ASP A 105 10.79 16.56 1.85
C ASP A 105 11.20 16.77 3.32
N MET A 106 12.48 16.57 3.64
CA MET A 106 12.99 17.10 4.91
C MET A 106 12.64 18.59 4.90
N PRO A 107 11.99 19.14 5.93
CA PRO A 107 11.95 20.58 6.05
C PRO A 107 13.40 21.04 5.97
N ASP A 108 13.68 21.96 5.06
CA ASP A 108 15.00 22.57 4.90
C ASP A 108 15.50 22.84 6.31
N SER A 109 16.60 22.18 6.71
CA SER A 109 17.27 22.48 7.96
C SER A 109 17.96 23.83 7.76
N GLY A 110 17.15 24.88 7.63
CA GLY A 110 17.56 26.26 7.62
C GLY A 110 18.02 26.60 9.02
N ALA A 111 19.24 26.18 9.35
CA ALA A 111 20.08 26.72 10.40
C ALA A 111 21.51 26.21 10.20
N GLY A 112 22.27 26.92 9.38
CA GLY A 112 23.72 27.02 9.48
C GLY A 112 24.23 28.14 8.58
N PRO A 113 25.24 28.91 8.97
CA PRO A 113 26.01 28.89 10.22
C PRO A 113 25.48 29.80 11.34
#